data_AF-A0A1C6PYA0-F1
#
_entry.id   AF-A0A1C6PYA0-F1
#
_cell.length_a   1.000
_cell.length_b   1.000
_cell.length_c   1.000
_cell.angle_alpha   90.00
_cell.angle_beta   90.00
_cell.angle_gamma   90.00
#
_symmetry.space_group_name_H-M   'P 1'
#
loop_
_entity.id
_entity.type
_entity.pdbx_description
1 polymer ?
#
loop_
_entity_poly.entity_id
_entity_poly.type
_entity_poly.pdbx_seq_one_letter_code
_entity_poly.pdbx_strand_id
1 'polypeptide(L)'
;MTQRESQHRSHSENDRTDRGVRGGGEPGDAARSAHRTPLQGAGEIALRGPAQLADALPYLLGFYPDDSIVVVALHGDRRRFGGRIRLGLPADPGEWPAVSAQVAACLEENVKSGGRRPEGAIVYLCRDPAAGESGREVTERLRPLAQALRTACGEREMPVWEALCLSGGSFWSYCCPDAECCPAEGRPMGVPGTSPMAAAAAYAGIQVRGSLRELERRLAPLELKAAEAQERALDRASRLLVPRMLVAGTRPAVEAETVELAERLLARYRADVPPSEDAATADAHDDGLMSHEEAALLLLGLQDRRTRDRAAEWMEGDEVEPALRLWRALARRCVGPYTEHSAAPLTLTGWVAWSGGDEATARVALDRALENDPEYSFARLLHRLFNEGTDPELLRGCMRKEQEARRALEKQDRPNGVPRSGP
;
A
#
# COMPACT_ATOMS: atom_id res chain seq x y z
N MET A 1 -64.13 -43.71 -26.25
CA MET A 1 -64.14 -43.62 -27.73
C MET A 1 -63.13 -42.54 -28.08
N THR A 2 -61.96 -42.77 -28.66
CA THR A 2 -61.45 -43.89 -29.47
C THR A 2 -59.91 -43.80 -29.47
N GLN A 3 -59.23 -44.92 -29.18
CA GLN A 3 -57.92 -45.44 -29.64
C GLN A 3 -56.74 -44.46 -29.93
N ARG A 4 -55.58 -44.56 -29.26
CA ARG A 4 -54.48 -45.58 -29.28
C ARG A 4 -53.54 -45.48 -30.49
N GLU A 5 -52.26 -45.23 -30.21
CA GLU A 5 -51.00 -45.83 -30.75
C GLU A 5 -49.82 -45.05 -30.09
N SER A 6 -48.91 -45.56 -29.24
CA SER A 6 -48.02 -46.76 -29.27
C SER A 6 -47.22 -46.81 -30.57
N GLN A 7 -45.89 -46.91 -30.71
CA GLN A 7 -44.66 -47.17 -29.94
C GLN A 7 -43.51 -46.60 -30.84
N HIS A 8 -42.29 -46.26 -30.40
CA HIS A 8 -41.18 -47.21 -30.24
C HIS A 8 -39.87 -46.50 -29.82
N ARG A 9 -39.09 -47.19 -28.98
CA ARG A 9 -37.72 -46.90 -28.52
C ARG A 9 -36.64 -47.21 -29.57
N SER A 10 -35.51 -46.48 -29.53
CA SER A 10 -34.11 -47.00 -29.51
C SER A 10 -33.10 -45.83 -29.73
N HIS A 11 -32.28 -45.42 -28.76
CA HIS A 11 -30.90 -45.87 -28.44
C HIS A 11 -29.82 -45.55 -29.50
N SER A 12 -28.88 -44.65 -29.14
CA SER A 12 -27.44 -44.57 -29.53
C SER A 12 -26.94 -43.16 -29.10
N GLU A 13 -26.23 -42.98 -27.98
CA GLU A 13 -24.77 -43.12 -27.74
C GLU A 13 -23.85 -42.13 -28.50
N ASN A 14 -23.19 -41.27 -27.69
CA ASN A 14 -21.93 -40.54 -27.88
C ASN A 14 -21.70 -39.66 -29.13
N ASP A 15 -21.46 -38.36 -28.91
CA ASP A 15 -20.09 -37.82 -29.06
C ASP A 15 -19.88 -36.49 -28.29
N ARG A 16 -18.63 -36.27 -27.91
CA ARG A 16 -18.06 -35.17 -27.12
C ARG A 16 -17.79 -33.92 -27.98
N THR A 17 -17.46 -32.84 -27.27
CA THR A 17 -16.89 -31.53 -27.71
C THR A 17 -17.94 -30.56 -28.28
N ASP A 18 -18.01 -29.28 -27.92
CA ASP A 18 -16.92 -28.34 -27.74
C ASP A 18 -17.31 -27.14 -26.81
N ARG A 19 -16.26 -26.49 -26.34
CA ARG A 19 -16.13 -25.40 -25.36
C ARG A 19 -16.83 -24.10 -25.77
N GLY A 20 -17.22 -23.34 -24.75
CA GLY A 20 -17.61 -21.94 -24.88
C GLY A 20 -17.81 -21.24 -23.54
N VAL A 21 -16.87 -21.41 -22.60
CA VAL A 21 -16.87 -20.68 -21.33
C VAL A 21 -16.47 -19.22 -21.61
N ARG A 22 -17.45 -18.32 -21.54
CA ARG A 22 -17.21 -16.87 -21.51
C ARG A 22 -16.71 -16.51 -20.12
N GLY A 23 -15.43 -16.17 -20.01
CA GLY A 23 -14.86 -15.52 -18.83
C GLY A 23 -15.37 -14.08 -18.74
N GLY A 24 -16.16 -13.79 -17.72
CA GLY A 24 -16.35 -12.43 -17.23
C GLY A 24 -15.21 -12.12 -16.27
N GLY A 25 -14.31 -11.23 -16.66
CA GLY A 25 -13.33 -10.65 -15.75
C GLY A 25 -14.04 -9.71 -14.79
N GLU A 26 -13.96 -10.00 -13.50
CA GLU A 26 -14.34 -9.08 -12.43
C GLU A 26 -13.36 -7.90 -12.42
N PRO A 27 -13.82 -6.63 -12.41
CA PRO A 27 -12.94 -5.49 -12.25
C PRO A 27 -12.48 -5.32 -10.80
N GLY A 28 -11.21 -4.96 -10.65
CA GLY A 28 -10.41 -4.83 -9.43
C GLY A 28 -11.09 -4.25 -8.18
N ASP A 29 -10.73 -4.85 -7.06
CA ASP A 29 -11.10 -4.52 -5.68
C ASP A 29 -10.63 -3.09 -5.32
N ALA A 30 -11.53 -2.10 -5.41
CA ALA A 30 -11.26 -0.74 -5.00
C ALA A 30 -11.04 -0.69 -3.48
N ALA A 31 -9.80 -0.45 -3.05
CA ALA A 31 -9.38 -0.41 -1.65
C ALA A 31 -10.27 0.54 -0.80
N ARG A 32 -11.14 -0.04 0.02
CA ARG A 32 -12.02 0.64 0.98
C ARG A 32 -11.21 0.94 2.25
N SER A 33 -10.96 2.21 2.57
CA SER A 33 -10.16 2.62 3.75
C SER A 33 -10.98 3.52 4.69
N ALA A 34 -11.41 3.01 5.85
CA ALA A 34 -12.15 3.78 6.85
C ALA A 34 -11.21 4.36 7.94
N HIS A 35 -10.39 5.35 7.58
CA HIS A 35 -9.39 5.90 8.51
C HIS A 35 -10.01 6.64 9.71
N ARG A 36 -9.49 6.39 10.93
CA ARG A 36 -9.68 7.29 12.08
C ARG A 36 -8.91 8.58 11.82
N THR A 37 -9.51 9.71 12.16
CA THR A 37 -8.85 11.02 12.12
C THR A 37 -7.67 11.03 13.09
N PRO A 38 -6.42 11.21 12.65
CA PRO A 38 -5.23 11.16 13.53
C PRO A 38 -5.11 12.39 14.45
N LEU A 39 -6.00 13.38 14.33
CA LEU A 39 -6.03 14.60 15.14
C LEU A 39 -6.84 14.44 16.45
N GLN A 40 -7.00 13.23 17.00
CA GLN A 40 -7.63 13.04 18.32
C GLN A 40 -6.65 13.49 19.43
N GLY A 41 -6.48 14.81 19.59
CA GLY A 41 -5.60 15.41 20.59
C GLY A 41 -5.18 16.85 20.28
N ALA A 42 -5.15 17.23 19.01
CA ALA A 42 -5.04 18.63 18.61
C ALA A 42 -6.41 19.30 18.70
N GLY A 43 -6.49 20.56 19.14
CA GLY A 43 -7.75 21.30 19.23
C GLY A 43 -8.55 21.30 17.91
N GLU A 44 -9.86 21.60 17.99
CA GLU A 44 -10.70 21.67 16.78
C GLU A 44 -10.15 22.72 15.78
N ILE A 45 -9.65 22.27 14.63
CA ILE A 45 -9.20 23.14 13.55
C ILE A 45 -10.36 23.37 12.58
N ALA A 46 -10.73 24.63 12.39
CA ALA A 46 -11.72 25.02 11.40
C ALA A 46 -11.02 25.45 10.10
N LEU A 47 -11.24 24.69 9.02
CA LEU A 47 -10.75 25.05 7.68
C LEU A 47 -11.77 25.96 6.99
N ARG A 48 -11.32 27.16 6.63
CA ARG A 48 -12.12 28.22 6.01
C ARG A 48 -11.65 28.45 4.58
N GLY A 49 -12.34 27.78 3.66
CA GLY A 49 -12.21 27.99 2.22
C GLY A 49 -11.16 27.11 1.52
N PRO A 50 -11.07 27.24 0.19
CA PRO A 50 -10.34 26.32 -0.69
C PRO A 50 -8.84 26.21 -0.37
N ALA A 51 -8.17 27.32 -0.08
CA ALA A 51 -6.73 27.33 0.19
C ALA A 51 -6.37 26.50 1.43
N GLN A 52 -7.17 26.61 2.50
CA GLN A 52 -6.95 25.84 3.72
C GLN A 52 -7.31 24.37 3.54
N LEU A 53 -8.29 24.06 2.68
CA LEU A 53 -8.64 22.69 2.31
C LEU A 53 -7.53 22.02 1.50
N ALA A 54 -6.94 22.72 0.53
CA ALA A 54 -5.82 22.24 -0.28
C ALA A 54 -4.59 21.95 0.59
N ASP A 55 -4.22 22.92 1.43
CA ASP A 55 -3.05 22.82 2.30
C ASP A 55 -3.22 21.76 3.40
N ALA A 56 -4.44 21.49 3.85
CA ALA A 56 -4.68 20.47 4.87
C ALA A 56 -4.55 19.02 4.36
N LEU A 57 -4.69 18.79 3.06
CA LEU A 57 -4.80 17.44 2.49
C LEU A 57 -3.61 16.53 2.84
N PRO A 58 -2.33 16.96 2.71
CA PRO A 58 -1.19 16.08 3.00
C PRO A 58 -1.14 15.66 4.47
N TYR A 59 -1.53 16.53 5.40
CA TYR A 59 -1.56 16.23 6.83
C TYR A 59 -2.69 15.27 7.21
N LEU A 60 -3.78 15.28 6.44
CA LEU A 60 -4.82 14.27 6.59
C LEU A 60 -4.27 12.91 6.16
N LEU A 61 -3.60 12.84 5.02
CA LEU A 61 -3.14 11.57 4.43
C LEU A 61 -1.83 11.03 5.03
N GLY A 62 -0.99 11.89 5.61
CA GLY A 62 0.37 11.55 6.04
C GLY A 62 1.41 11.56 4.91
N PHE A 63 1.04 11.98 3.70
CA PHE A 63 1.93 12.12 2.53
C PHE A 63 1.30 13.10 1.52
N TYR A 64 2.07 13.59 0.55
CA TYR A 64 1.53 14.38 -0.55
C TYR A 64 0.91 13.46 -1.60
N PRO A 65 -0.41 13.52 -1.84
CA PRO A 65 -1.05 12.69 -2.84
C PRO A 65 -0.69 13.19 -4.24
N ASP A 66 -0.18 12.29 -5.08
CA ASP A 66 0.02 12.50 -6.51
C ASP A 66 -0.82 11.49 -7.29
N ASP A 67 -1.19 11.84 -8.51
CA ASP A 67 -1.99 11.00 -9.41
C ASP A 67 -3.20 10.34 -8.71
N SER A 68 -3.92 11.11 -7.89
CA SER A 68 -4.92 10.59 -6.95
C SER A 68 -6.24 11.34 -6.98
N ILE A 69 -7.33 10.60 -6.75
CA ILE A 69 -8.64 11.12 -6.36
C ILE A 69 -8.75 10.92 -4.85
N VAL A 70 -9.09 11.97 -4.11
CA VAL A 70 -9.38 11.88 -2.68
C VAL A 70 -10.76 12.47 -2.41
N VAL A 71 -11.61 11.70 -1.76
CA VAL A 71 -12.96 12.13 -1.36
C VAL A 71 -13.09 12.02 0.14
N VAL A 72 -13.49 13.12 0.80
CA VAL A 72 -13.65 13.20 2.25
C VAL A 72 -15.12 13.42 2.58
N ALA A 73 -15.70 12.51 3.35
CA ALA A 73 -17.06 12.63 3.86
C ALA A 73 -17.14 13.69 4.97
N LEU A 74 -18.24 14.46 4.98
CA LEU A 74 -18.54 15.47 5.98
C LEU A 74 -19.77 15.08 6.79
N HIS A 75 -19.72 15.29 8.11
CA HIS A 75 -20.78 14.85 9.03
C HIS A 75 -21.23 15.96 9.98
N GLY A 76 -22.54 16.00 10.23
CA GLY A 76 -23.23 16.89 11.17
C GLY A 76 -23.16 18.37 10.78
N ASP A 77 -23.83 19.19 11.59
CA ASP A 77 -24.02 20.63 11.32
C ASP A 77 -22.70 21.42 11.17
N ARG A 78 -21.64 20.94 11.84
CA ARG A 78 -20.29 21.54 11.77
C ARG A 78 -19.44 20.98 10.62
N ARG A 79 -19.98 20.09 9.78
CA ARG A 79 -19.32 19.50 8.61
C ARG A 79 -17.96 18.91 8.96
N ARG A 80 -17.93 18.09 10.01
CA ARG A 80 -16.69 17.48 10.51
C ARG A 80 -16.19 16.44 9.51
N PHE A 81 -14.89 16.41 9.29
CA PHE A 81 -14.25 15.43 8.43
C PHE A 81 -14.44 14.03 9.02
N GLY A 82 -14.95 13.11 8.21
CA GLY A 82 -15.17 11.72 8.57
C GLY A 82 -14.37 10.77 7.69
N GLY A 83 -15.03 9.69 7.24
CA GLY A 83 -14.44 8.69 6.35
C GLY A 83 -13.88 9.33 5.07
N ARG A 84 -12.84 8.72 4.51
CA ARG A 84 -12.15 9.21 3.32
C ARG A 84 -11.89 8.07 2.36
N ILE A 85 -11.89 8.35 1.08
CA ILE A 85 -11.53 7.39 0.04
C ILE A 85 -10.40 8.01 -0.76
N ARG A 86 -9.34 7.23 -1.00
CA ARG A 86 -8.26 7.61 -1.93
C ARG A 86 -8.15 6.51 -2.98
N LEU A 87 -8.09 6.89 -4.25
CA LEU A 87 -7.72 5.99 -5.34
C LEU A 87 -6.73 6.68 -6.28
N GLY A 88 -6.04 5.89 -7.09
CA GLY A 88 -5.28 6.41 -8.24
C GLY A 88 -6.22 7.01 -9.29
N LEU A 89 -5.76 8.01 -10.04
CA LEU A 89 -6.51 8.58 -11.15
C LEU A 89 -6.60 7.57 -12.31
N PRO A 90 -7.81 7.12 -12.71
CA PRO A 90 -7.96 6.22 -13.85
C PRO A 90 -7.43 6.86 -15.13
N ALA A 91 -6.60 6.11 -15.86
CA ALA A 91 -5.95 6.59 -17.07
C ALA A 91 -6.94 6.77 -18.23
N ASP A 92 -7.95 5.90 -18.32
CA ASP A 92 -8.99 5.96 -19.35
C ASP A 92 -10.17 6.83 -18.88
N PRO A 93 -10.47 7.95 -19.58
CA PRO A 93 -11.66 8.75 -19.31
C PRO A 93 -12.98 7.99 -19.41
N GLY A 94 -13.02 6.88 -20.14
CA GLY A 94 -14.19 6.00 -20.24
C GLY A 94 -14.59 5.36 -18.90
N GLU A 95 -13.64 5.19 -17.97
CA GLU A 95 -13.88 4.57 -16.66
C GLU A 95 -14.40 5.58 -15.62
N TRP A 96 -14.24 6.88 -15.86
CA TRP A 96 -14.53 7.93 -14.87
C TRP A 96 -15.96 7.91 -14.32
N PRO A 97 -17.02 7.68 -15.12
CA PRO A 97 -18.38 7.58 -14.58
C PRO A 97 -18.55 6.39 -13.63
N ALA A 98 -18.04 5.21 -13.99
CA ALA A 98 -18.14 4.01 -13.18
C ALA A 98 -17.39 4.15 -11.85
N VAL A 99 -16.15 4.65 -11.93
CA VAL A 99 -15.32 4.96 -10.76
C VAL A 99 -16.00 5.98 -9.85
N SER A 100 -16.58 7.03 -10.42
CA SER A 100 -17.29 8.06 -9.64
C SER A 100 -18.49 7.49 -8.90
N ALA A 101 -19.28 6.64 -9.56
CA ALA A 101 -20.42 5.96 -8.96
C ALA A 101 -19.99 5.02 -7.82
N GLN A 102 -18.88 4.30 -7.99
CA GLN A 102 -18.33 3.41 -6.97
C GLN A 102 -17.77 4.18 -5.77
N VAL A 103 -17.04 5.28 -5.99
CA VAL A 103 -16.52 6.14 -4.92
C VAL A 103 -17.67 6.69 -4.07
N ALA A 104 -18.73 7.18 -4.72
CA ALA A 104 -19.90 7.68 -4.00
C ALA A 104 -20.63 6.56 -3.23
N ALA A 105 -20.75 5.35 -3.80
CA ALA A 105 -21.31 4.19 -3.11
C ALA A 105 -20.49 3.84 -1.85
N CYS A 106 -19.18 3.73 -2.01
CA CYS A 106 -18.26 3.43 -0.92
C CYS A 106 -18.33 4.51 0.18
N LEU A 107 -18.51 5.78 -0.18
CA LEU A 107 -18.60 6.86 0.81
C LEU A 107 -19.85 6.74 1.69
N GLU A 108 -20.97 6.34 1.09
CA GLU A 108 -22.23 6.06 1.78
C GLU A 108 -22.14 4.79 2.64
N GLU A 109 -21.45 3.75 2.16
CA GLU A 109 -21.27 2.48 2.88
C GLU A 109 -20.26 2.58 4.04
N ASN A 110 -19.29 3.50 3.98
CA ASN A 110 -18.27 3.71 5.03
C ASN A 110 -18.82 4.34 6.33
N VAL A 111 -20.14 4.37 6.50
CA VAL A 111 -20.79 4.65 7.77
C VAL A 111 -20.50 3.47 8.71
N LYS A 112 -19.56 3.64 9.65
CA LYS A 112 -19.30 2.65 10.71
C LYS A 112 -20.62 2.25 11.37
N SER A 113 -20.76 0.98 11.76
CA SER A 113 -21.92 0.47 12.50
C SER A 113 -22.30 1.42 13.65
N GLY A 114 -23.37 2.19 13.49
CA GLY A 114 -23.85 3.21 14.43
C GLY A 114 -23.71 4.69 14.02
N GLY A 115 -23.12 4.99 12.85
CA GLY A 115 -22.96 6.36 12.34
C GLY A 115 -24.16 6.89 11.54
N ARG A 116 -24.25 8.22 11.41
CA ARG A 116 -25.16 8.89 10.43
C ARG A 116 -24.51 8.86 9.04
N ARG A 117 -25.34 8.81 8.00
CA ARG A 117 -24.91 9.01 6.61
C ARG A 117 -24.14 10.34 6.46
N PRO A 118 -23.14 10.43 5.56
CA PRO A 118 -22.51 11.70 5.27
C PRO A 118 -23.53 12.73 4.78
N GLU A 119 -23.39 13.98 5.22
CA GLU A 119 -24.26 15.10 4.82
C GLU A 119 -23.65 15.89 3.65
N GLY A 120 -22.46 15.48 3.18
CA GLY A 120 -21.79 16.03 2.02
C GLY A 120 -20.37 15.51 1.89
N ALA A 121 -19.66 16.00 0.87
CA ALA A 121 -18.30 15.59 0.59
C ALA A 121 -17.41 16.75 0.13
N ILE A 122 -16.09 16.54 0.23
CA ILE A 122 -15.05 17.34 -0.42
C ILE A 122 -14.29 16.42 -1.38
N VAL A 123 -14.03 16.89 -2.59
CA VAL A 123 -13.28 16.16 -3.61
C VAL A 123 -11.96 16.86 -3.88
N TYR A 124 -10.89 16.08 -4.00
CA TYR A 124 -9.57 16.53 -4.42
C TYR A 124 -9.11 15.67 -5.60
N LEU A 125 -8.63 16.31 -6.65
CA LEU A 125 -7.97 15.69 -7.79
C LEU A 125 -6.52 16.18 -7.80
N CYS A 126 -5.58 15.27 -7.58
CA CYS A 126 -4.17 15.59 -7.42
C CYS A 126 -3.40 15.02 -8.60
N ARG A 127 -2.81 15.88 -9.43
CA ARG A 127 -1.95 15.47 -10.53
C ARG A 127 -1.02 16.62 -10.89
N ASP A 128 0.27 16.38 -10.82
CA ASP A 128 1.25 17.34 -11.32
C ASP A 128 1.30 17.35 -12.85
N PRO A 129 1.61 18.50 -13.47
CA PRO A 129 1.69 18.59 -14.91
C PRO A 129 2.84 17.73 -15.47
N ALA A 130 2.58 17.06 -16.59
CA ALA A 130 3.65 16.43 -17.36
C ALA A 130 4.62 17.48 -17.92
N ALA A 131 5.78 17.04 -18.41
CA ALA A 131 6.75 17.94 -19.04
C ALA A 131 6.12 18.69 -20.23
N GLY A 132 6.05 20.02 -20.13
CA GLY A 132 5.43 20.88 -21.14
C GLY A 132 3.91 21.07 -20.99
N GLU A 133 3.27 20.42 -20.01
CA GLU A 133 1.88 20.66 -19.62
C GLU A 133 1.84 21.76 -18.52
N SER A 134 0.77 22.54 -18.49
CA SER A 134 0.47 23.50 -17.43
C SER A 134 -0.56 22.94 -16.46
N GLY A 135 -0.56 23.40 -15.20
CA GLY A 135 -1.58 22.99 -14.22
C GLY A 135 -3.01 23.35 -14.65
N ARG A 136 -3.17 24.38 -15.49
CA ARG A 136 -4.45 24.73 -16.14
C ARG A 136 -4.92 23.63 -17.09
N GLU A 137 -4.03 23.11 -17.93
CA GLU A 137 -4.37 22.02 -18.86
C GLU A 137 -4.75 20.74 -18.11
N VAL A 138 -4.05 20.44 -17.01
CA VAL A 138 -4.42 19.34 -16.11
C VAL A 138 -5.84 19.55 -15.55
N THR A 139 -6.13 20.76 -15.07
CA THR A 139 -7.44 21.11 -14.50
C THR A 139 -8.56 20.98 -15.53
N GLU A 140 -8.36 21.48 -16.76
CA GLU A 140 -9.36 21.32 -17.83
C GLU A 140 -9.56 19.86 -18.22
N ARG A 141 -8.47 19.08 -18.28
CA ARG A 141 -8.53 17.64 -18.56
C ARG A 141 -9.31 16.87 -17.51
N LEU A 142 -9.16 17.23 -16.24
CA LEU A 142 -9.82 16.55 -15.11
C LEU A 142 -11.23 17.09 -14.80
N ARG A 143 -11.67 18.17 -15.46
CA ARG A 143 -13.01 18.76 -15.29
C ARG A 143 -14.16 17.75 -15.46
N PRO A 144 -14.17 16.84 -16.46
CA PRO A 144 -15.26 15.87 -16.59
C PRO A 144 -15.30 14.88 -15.43
N LEU A 145 -14.14 14.46 -14.91
CA LEU A 145 -14.06 13.59 -13.72
C LEU A 145 -14.59 14.30 -12.48
N ALA A 146 -14.21 15.56 -12.26
CA ALA A 146 -14.74 16.37 -11.16
C ALA A 146 -16.28 16.46 -11.24
N GLN A 147 -16.83 16.68 -12.44
CA GLN A 147 -18.27 16.73 -12.66
C GLN A 147 -18.95 15.37 -12.42
N ALA A 148 -18.34 14.27 -12.86
CA ALA A 148 -18.86 12.92 -12.63
C ALA A 148 -18.92 12.58 -11.13
N LEU A 149 -17.87 12.90 -10.37
CA LEU A 149 -17.83 12.72 -8.91
C LEU A 149 -18.91 13.56 -8.21
N ARG A 150 -19.05 14.83 -8.60
CA ARG A 150 -20.09 15.71 -8.05
C ARG A 150 -21.50 15.18 -8.31
N THR A 151 -21.74 14.67 -9.52
CA THR A 151 -23.04 14.12 -9.91
C THR A 151 -23.33 12.83 -9.14
N ALA A 152 -22.38 11.89 -9.12
CA ALA A 152 -22.53 10.61 -8.42
C ALA A 152 -22.73 10.75 -6.90
N CYS A 153 -22.07 11.72 -6.26
CA CYS A 153 -22.31 12.04 -4.85
C CYS A 153 -23.67 12.72 -4.65
N GLY A 154 -24.06 13.65 -5.53
CA GLY A 154 -25.35 14.32 -5.49
C GLY A 154 -26.56 13.39 -5.65
N GLU A 155 -26.45 12.38 -6.51
CA GLU A 155 -27.45 11.31 -6.68
C GLU A 155 -27.70 10.50 -5.40
N ARG A 156 -26.76 10.56 -4.44
CA ARG A 156 -26.85 9.92 -3.13
C ARG A 156 -27.11 10.92 -1.99
N GLU A 157 -27.61 12.11 -2.31
CA GLU A 157 -27.90 13.17 -1.34
C GLU A 157 -26.66 13.65 -0.56
N MET A 158 -25.46 13.44 -1.11
CA MET A 158 -24.19 13.91 -0.54
C MET A 158 -23.64 15.05 -1.41
N PRO A 159 -24.11 16.30 -1.26
CA PRO A 159 -23.61 17.41 -2.07
C PRO A 159 -22.09 17.56 -1.87
N VAL A 160 -21.38 17.72 -2.99
CA VAL A 160 -19.95 18.07 -2.97
C VAL A 160 -19.84 19.57 -2.76
N TRP A 161 -19.46 19.96 -1.55
CA TRP A 161 -19.34 21.37 -1.15
C TRP A 161 -18.16 22.07 -1.80
N GLU A 162 -17.08 21.31 -2.04
CA GLU A 162 -15.90 21.80 -2.71
C GLU A 162 -15.24 20.67 -3.51
N ALA A 163 -14.74 21.00 -4.70
CA ALA A 163 -14.00 20.09 -5.57
C ALA A 163 -12.75 20.83 -6.06
N LEU A 164 -11.58 20.38 -5.63
CA LEU A 164 -10.29 21.03 -5.92
C LEU A 164 -9.45 20.22 -6.90
N CYS A 165 -8.74 20.91 -7.79
CA CYS A 165 -7.59 20.36 -8.51
C CYS A 165 -6.32 20.88 -7.84
N LEU A 166 -5.40 19.98 -7.48
CA LEU A 166 -4.05 20.31 -6.98
C LEU A 166 -3.03 19.90 -8.04
N SER A 167 -2.27 20.86 -8.55
CA SER A 167 -1.34 20.62 -9.67
C SER A 167 -0.22 21.66 -9.67
N GLY A 168 1.05 21.22 -9.73
CA GLY A 168 2.20 22.09 -9.91
C GLY A 168 2.36 23.14 -8.81
N GLY A 169 2.07 22.76 -7.55
CA GLY A 169 2.13 23.68 -6.41
C GLY A 169 1.01 24.71 -6.35
N SER A 170 -0.02 24.59 -7.20
CA SER A 170 -1.18 25.48 -7.23
C SER A 170 -2.49 24.70 -7.09
N PHE A 171 -3.57 25.40 -6.75
CA PHE A 171 -4.91 24.85 -6.65
C PHE A 171 -5.96 25.63 -7.47
N TRP A 172 -6.99 24.91 -7.91
CA TRP A 172 -8.17 25.42 -8.60
C TRP A 172 -9.43 24.84 -7.94
N SER A 173 -10.52 25.61 -7.87
CA SER A 173 -11.84 25.09 -7.49
C SER A 173 -12.70 24.87 -8.73
N TYR A 174 -13.34 23.70 -8.84
CA TYR A 174 -14.37 23.41 -9.84
C TYR A 174 -15.76 23.91 -9.41
N CYS A 175 -15.91 24.38 -8.18
CA CYS A 175 -17.17 24.88 -7.63
C CYS A 175 -17.27 26.40 -7.65
N CYS A 176 -16.15 27.12 -7.71
CA CYS A 176 -16.10 28.57 -7.73
C CYS A 176 -16.12 29.12 -9.17
N PRO A 177 -17.15 29.87 -9.59
CA PRO A 177 -17.21 30.48 -10.92
C PRO A 177 -16.50 31.84 -11.00
N ASP A 178 -16.07 32.39 -9.87
CA ASP A 178 -15.48 33.73 -9.77
C ASP A 178 -14.01 33.71 -10.24
N ALA A 179 -13.70 34.46 -11.29
CA ALA A 179 -12.37 34.54 -11.89
C ALA A 179 -11.36 35.32 -11.03
N GLU A 180 -11.81 36.22 -10.15
CA GLU A 180 -10.92 36.86 -9.16
C GLU A 180 -10.61 35.88 -8.02
N CYS A 181 -11.61 35.10 -7.59
CA CYS A 181 -11.42 34.06 -6.58
C CYS A 181 -10.63 32.85 -7.11
N CYS A 182 -10.81 32.46 -8.38
CA CYS A 182 -10.17 31.31 -9.01
C CYS A 182 -9.62 31.73 -10.39
N PRO A 183 -8.44 32.37 -10.44
CA PRO A 183 -7.81 32.75 -11.70
C PRO A 183 -7.47 31.52 -12.56
N ALA A 184 -7.39 31.71 -13.87
CA ALA A 184 -7.12 30.62 -14.82
C ALA A 184 -5.73 29.98 -14.60
N GLU A 185 -4.75 30.76 -14.14
CA GLU A 185 -3.41 30.28 -13.79
C GLU A 185 -3.37 29.48 -12.47
N GLY A 186 -4.46 29.47 -11.71
CA GLY A 186 -4.53 28.85 -10.39
C GLY A 186 -4.00 29.74 -9.28
N ARG A 187 -4.27 29.33 -8.04
CA ARG A 187 -3.72 30.01 -6.86
C ARG A 187 -2.55 29.20 -6.31
N PRO A 188 -1.42 29.85 -5.97
CA PRO A 188 -0.31 29.14 -5.35
C PRO A 188 -0.75 28.57 -4.00
N MET A 189 -0.32 27.35 -3.70
CA MET A 189 -0.44 26.80 -2.36
C MET A 189 0.52 27.52 -1.42
N GLY A 190 0.18 27.52 -0.12
CA GLY A 190 1.04 28.09 0.91
C GLY A 190 2.38 27.37 1.01
N VAL A 191 3.36 28.00 1.65
CA VAL A 191 4.63 27.34 1.94
C VAL A 191 4.35 26.15 2.87
N PRO A 192 4.75 24.92 2.52
CA PRO A 192 4.56 23.75 3.36
C PRO A 192 5.04 23.98 4.80
N GLY A 193 4.28 23.52 5.78
CA GLY A 193 4.67 23.64 7.19
C GLY A 193 4.23 24.95 7.89
N THR A 194 3.68 25.92 7.16
CA THR A 194 3.37 27.26 7.73
C THR A 194 1.94 27.44 8.19
N SER A 195 1.06 26.46 7.96
CA SER A 195 -0.37 26.60 8.22
C SER A 195 -0.78 26.16 9.63
N PRO A 196 -1.98 26.56 10.10
CA PRO A 196 -2.56 26.03 11.33
C PRO A 196 -2.71 24.50 11.31
N MET A 197 -2.98 23.91 10.14
CA MET A 197 -3.04 22.45 10.00
C MET A 197 -1.65 21.83 10.19
N ALA A 198 -0.61 22.41 9.58
CA ALA A 198 0.75 21.96 9.75
C ALA A 198 1.21 22.01 11.21
N ALA A 199 0.92 23.11 11.91
CA ALA A 199 1.25 23.27 13.32
C ALA A 199 0.54 22.23 14.20
N ALA A 200 -0.73 21.97 13.93
CA ALA A 200 -1.49 20.96 14.66
C ALA A 200 -1.05 19.52 14.34
N ALA A 201 -0.69 19.25 13.08
CA ALA A 201 -0.13 17.97 12.66
C ALA A 201 1.20 17.71 13.36
N ALA A 202 2.09 18.72 13.43
CA ALA A 202 3.34 18.63 14.18
C ALA A 202 3.10 18.39 15.68
N TYR A 203 2.14 19.09 16.29
CA TYR A 203 1.74 18.85 17.69
C TYR A 203 1.21 17.43 17.92
N ALA A 204 0.47 16.88 16.95
CA ALA A 204 -0.04 15.52 16.96
C ALA A 204 1.00 14.46 16.55
N GLY A 205 2.24 14.85 16.26
CA GLY A 205 3.31 13.94 15.84
C GLY A 205 3.15 13.40 14.41
N ILE A 206 2.24 13.96 13.61
CA ILE A 206 2.02 13.54 12.21
C ILE A 206 3.19 14.03 11.36
N GLN A 207 3.87 13.10 10.72
CA GLN A 207 4.96 13.36 9.77
C GLN A 207 4.45 13.13 8.34
N VAL A 208 4.56 14.15 7.48
CA VAL A 208 4.20 14.03 6.06
C VAL A 208 5.36 13.40 5.29
N ARG A 209 5.16 12.21 4.75
CA ARG A 209 6.18 11.37 4.12
C ARG A 209 6.24 11.60 2.62
N GLY A 210 7.01 12.62 2.21
CA GLY A 210 7.31 12.88 0.80
C GLY A 210 6.08 12.84 -0.11
N SER A 211 6.31 12.59 -1.39
CA SER A 211 5.25 12.38 -2.37
C SER A 211 4.89 10.90 -2.49
N LEU A 212 3.64 10.59 -2.85
CA LEU A 212 3.24 9.21 -3.11
C LEU A 212 4.12 8.57 -4.19
N ARG A 213 4.36 9.31 -5.28
CA ARG A 213 5.22 8.87 -6.37
C ARG A 213 6.65 8.62 -5.90
N GLU A 214 7.14 9.42 -4.96
CA GLU A 214 8.42 9.17 -4.33
C GLU A 214 8.40 7.84 -3.56
N LEU A 215 7.44 7.62 -2.67
CA LEU A 215 7.30 6.37 -1.90
C LEU A 215 7.23 5.13 -2.82
N GLU A 216 6.45 5.20 -3.89
CA GLU A 216 6.32 4.14 -4.89
C GLU A 216 7.65 3.89 -5.63
N ARG A 217 8.35 4.96 -6.04
CA ARG A 217 9.64 4.87 -6.72
C ARG A 217 10.69 4.17 -5.85
N ARG A 218 10.66 4.39 -4.53
CA ARG A 218 11.59 3.73 -3.60
C ARG A 218 11.39 2.21 -3.51
N LEU A 219 10.25 1.70 -3.96
CA LEU A 219 9.93 0.27 -4.01
C LEU A 219 9.97 -0.31 -5.44
N ALA A 220 10.20 0.54 -6.45
CA ALA A 220 10.22 0.12 -7.84
C ALA A 220 11.45 -0.76 -8.15
N PRO A 221 11.31 -1.77 -9.02
CA PRO A 221 12.43 -2.63 -9.40
C PRO A 221 13.63 -1.87 -9.96
N LEU A 222 14.83 -2.45 -9.83
CA LEU A 222 16.08 -1.89 -10.33
C LEU A 222 16.06 -1.61 -11.84
N GLU A 223 16.86 -0.64 -12.25
CA GLU A 223 17.12 -0.30 -13.66
C GLU A 223 17.67 -1.49 -14.46
N LEU A 224 17.35 -1.52 -15.76
CA LEU A 224 17.55 -2.67 -16.67
C LEU A 224 18.92 -3.35 -16.56
N LYS A 225 20.02 -2.59 -16.51
CA LYS A 225 21.38 -3.18 -16.44
C LYS A 225 21.65 -3.92 -15.14
N ALA A 226 21.23 -3.36 -14.01
CA ALA A 226 21.36 -4.00 -12.71
C ALA A 226 20.36 -5.16 -12.57
N ALA A 227 19.18 -5.04 -13.18
CA ALA A 227 18.17 -6.08 -13.24
C ALA A 227 18.69 -7.35 -13.93
N GLU A 228 19.40 -7.26 -15.06
CA GLU A 228 19.94 -8.44 -15.74
C GLU A 228 20.94 -9.24 -14.88
N ALA A 229 21.79 -8.55 -14.12
CA ALA A 229 22.75 -9.21 -13.23
C ALA A 229 22.03 -9.91 -12.06
N GLN A 230 21.03 -9.24 -11.51
CA GLN A 230 20.17 -9.77 -10.46
C GLN A 230 19.36 -10.99 -10.93
N GLU A 231 18.78 -10.94 -12.12
CA GLU A 231 18.02 -12.04 -12.71
C GLU A 231 18.89 -13.30 -12.86
N ARG A 232 20.13 -13.15 -13.37
CA ARG A 232 21.07 -14.26 -13.45
C ARG A 232 21.41 -14.85 -12.08
N ALA A 233 21.48 -14.02 -11.02
CA ALA A 233 21.71 -14.51 -9.66
C ALA A 233 20.49 -15.27 -9.12
N LEU A 234 19.28 -14.77 -9.39
CA LEU A 234 18.02 -15.42 -9.04
C LEU A 234 17.89 -16.81 -9.70
N ASP A 235 18.22 -16.93 -10.99
CA ASP A 235 18.22 -18.22 -11.68
C ASP A 235 19.17 -19.23 -11.05
N ARG A 236 20.38 -18.79 -10.66
CA ARG A 236 21.36 -19.65 -9.98
C ARG A 236 20.86 -20.08 -8.61
N ALA A 237 20.36 -19.13 -7.82
CA ALA A 237 19.86 -19.40 -6.48
C ALA A 237 18.61 -20.30 -6.51
N SER A 238 17.72 -20.12 -7.49
CA SER A 238 16.52 -20.93 -7.70
C SER A 238 16.88 -22.40 -7.94
N ARG A 239 17.84 -22.66 -8.84
CA ARG A 239 18.35 -24.02 -9.11
C ARG A 239 18.96 -24.69 -7.88
N LEU A 240 19.52 -23.91 -6.94
CA LEU A 240 20.17 -24.41 -5.74
C LEU A 240 19.20 -24.61 -4.56
N LEU A 241 18.32 -23.63 -4.32
CA LEU A 241 17.46 -23.59 -3.13
C LEU A 241 16.13 -24.31 -3.32
N VAL A 242 15.46 -24.18 -4.47
CA VAL A 242 14.12 -24.74 -4.67
C VAL A 242 14.08 -26.25 -4.42
N PRO A 243 15.01 -27.08 -4.95
CA PRO A 243 15.02 -28.51 -4.64
C PRO A 243 15.20 -28.81 -3.15
N ARG A 244 16.04 -28.03 -2.44
CA ARG A 244 16.31 -28.20 -1.00
C ARG A 244 15.12 -27.79 -0.13
N MET A 245 14.33 -26.81 -0.58
CA MET A 245 13.11 -26.35 0.13
C MET A 245 11.95 -27.34 0.00
N LEU A 246 11.85 -28.05 -1.13
CA LEU A 246 10.80 -29.06 -1.36
C LEU A 246 11.07 -30.38 -0.62
N VAL A 247 12.32 -30.65 -0.25
CA VAL A 247 12.70 -31.86 0.48
C VAL A 247 12.65 -31.61 1.99
N ALA A 248 11.78 -32.33 2.70
CA ALA A 248 11.51 -32.14 4.13
C ALA A 248 12.76 -32.20 5.03
N GLY A 249 13.76 -33.03 4.68
CA GLY A 249 14.99 -33.17 5.48
C GLY A 249 15.98 -32.01 5.35
N THR A 250 15.95 -31.27 4.24
CA THR A 250 16.89 -30.15 3.98
C THR A 250 16.26 -28.78 4.20
N ARG A 251 14.93 -28.69 4.26
CA ARG A 251 14.20 -27.45 4.49
C ARG A 251 14.63 -26.71 5.78
N PRO A 252 14.78 -27.35 6.95
CA PRO A 252 15.24 -26.66 8.16
C PRO A 252 16.65 -26.06 8.03
N ALA A 253 17.53 -26.69 7.25
CA ALA A 253 18.86 -26.16 6.99
C ALA A 253 18.80 -24.90 6.11
N VAL A 254 17.94 -24.88 5.09
CA VAL A 254 17.71 -23.68 4.26
C VAL A 254 17.10 -22.55 5.08
N GLU A 255 16.15 -22.85 5.97
CA GLU A 255 15.58 -21.88 6.91
C GLU A 255 16.69 -21.24 7.77
N ALA A 256 17.53 -22.05 8.42
CA ALA A 256 18.64 -21.57 9.24
C ALA A 256 19.65 -20.75 8.42
N GLU A 257 20.10 -21.24 7.26
CA GLU A 257 21.02 -20.52 6.36
C GLU A 257 20.46 -19.15 5.93
N THR A 258 19.15 -19.08 5.67
CA THR A 258 18.48 -17.84 5.26
C THR A 258 18.35 -16.85 6.41
N VAL A 259 17.94 -17.32 7.61
CA VAL A 259 17.85 -16.46 8.80
C VAL A 259 19.22 -15.90 9.15
N GLU A 260 20.28 -16.72 9.14
CA GLU A 260 21.64 -16.24 9.39
C GLU A 260 22.10 -15.21 8.35
N LEU A 261 21.77 -15.41 7.07
CA LEU A 261 22.05 -14.43 6.03
C LEU A 261 21.32 -13.11 6.28
N ALA A 262 20.04 -13.19 6.63
CA ALA A 262 19.21 -12.03 6.92
C ALA A 262 19.73 -11.25 8.14
N GLU A 263 20.12 -11.93 9.22
CA GLU A 263 20.72 -11.31 10.41
C GLU A 263 22.06 -10.63 10.10
N ARG A 264 22.93 -11.26 9.30
CA ARG A 264 24.19 -10.66 8.85
C ARG A 264 23.96 -9.40 8.03
N LEU A 265 23.00 -9.43 7.12
CA LEU A 265 22.63 -8.27 6.31
C LEU A 265 22.05 -7.17 7.21
N LEU A 266 21.12 -7.49 8.10
CA LEU A 266 20.56 -6.51 9.04
C LEU A 266 21.66 -5.82 9.87
N ALA A 267 22.64 -6.58 10.36
CA ALA A 267 23.80 -6.02 11.08
C ALA A 267 24.64 -5.08 10.20
N ARG A 268 24.80 -5.39 8.90
CA ARG A 268 25.47 -4.53 7.92
C ARG A 268 24.72 -3.21 7.72
N TYR A 269 23.40 -3.27 7.51
CA TYR A 269 22.55 -2.07 7.40
C TYR A 269 22.49 -1.25 8.69
N ARG A 270 22.61 -1.90 9.86
CA ARG A 270 22.68 -1.20 11.15
C ARG A 270 24.00 -0.44 11.32
N ALA A 271 25.10 -1.03 10.87
CA ALA A 271 26.44 -0.43 11.00
C ALA A 271 26.68 0.68 9.98
N ASP A 272 26.08 0.59 8.80
CA ASP A 272 26.29 1.51 7.69
C ASP A 272 25.10 2.47 7.54
N VAL A 273 25.34 3.76 7.79
CA VAL A 273 24.32 4.82 7.70
C VAL A 273 24.50 5.56 6.38
N PRO A 274 23.41 5.82 5.62
CA PRO A 274 23.51 6.48 4.33
C PRO A 274 24.13 7.88 4.48
N PRO A 275 24.98 8.31 3.53
CA PRO A 275 25.71 9.58 3.64
C PRO A 275 24.86 10.82 3.30
N SER A 276 23.62 10.64 2.82
CA SER A 276 22.76 11.72 2.31
C SER A 276 21.32 11.56 2.79
N GLU A 277 20.63 12.68 3.00
CA GLU A 277 19.19 12.74 3.27
C GLU A 277 18.35 12.58 1.98
N ASP A 278 18.96 12.69 0.80
CA ASP A 278 18.29 12.44 -0.48
C ASP A 278 17.91 10.96 -0.62
N ALA A 279 16.61 10.69 -0.80
CA ALA A 279 16.07 9.34 -0.81
C ALA A 279 16.66 8.47 -1.94
N ALA A 280 16.88 9.03 -3.13
CA ALA A 280 17.41 8.27 -4.26
C ALA A 280 18.88 7.88 -4.02
N THR A 281 19.68 8.79 -3.48
CA THR A 281 21.09 8.53 -3.12
C THR A 281 21.19 7.51 -1.98
N ALA A 282 20.33 7.64 -0.96
CA ALA A 282 20.28 6.70 0.15
C ALA A 282 19.87 5.30 -0.31
N ASP A 283 18.86 5.20 -1.19
CA ASP A 283 18.40 3.92 -1.75
C ASP A 283 19.48 3.27 -2.64
N ALA A 284 20.20 4.06 -3.46
CA ALA A 284 21.31 3.55 -4.27
C ALA A 284 22.49 3.06 -3.42
N HIS A 285 22.78 3.74 -2.30
CA HIS A 285 23.76 3.30 -1.32
C HIS A 285 23.34 1.97 -0.67
N ASP A 286 22.09 1.88 -0.21
CA ASP A 286 21.49 0.68 0.35
C ASP A 286 21.50 -0.50 -0.64
N ASP A 287 21.29 -0.24 -1.93
CA ASP A 287 21.40 -1.25 -3.00
C ASP A 287 22.85 -1.70 -3.24
N GLY A 288 23.85 -0.88 -2.85
CA GLY A 288 25.27 -1.26 -2.87
C GLY A 288 25.70 -2.14 -1.70
N LEU A 289 24.96 -2.15 -0.58
CA LEU A 289 25.33 -2.90 0.63
C LEU A 289 25.11 -4.41 0.53
N MET A 290 24.41 -4.90 -0.50
CA MET A 290 24.10 -6.32 -0.65
C MET A 290 24.43 -6.79 -2.07
N SER A 291 25.05 -7.97 -2.20
CA SER A 291 25.36 -8.52 -3.51
C SER A 291 24.12 -9.12 -4.19
N HIS A 292 24.18 -9.32 -5.51
CA HIS A 292 23.11 -9.98 -6.25
C HIS A 292 22.88 -11.41 -5.77
N GLU A 293 23.93 -12.14 -5.41
CA GLU A 293 23.87 -13.49 -4.85
C GLU A 293 23.20 -13.52 -3.47
N GLU A 294 23.59 -12.63 -2.56
CA GLU A 294 22.98 -12.52 -1.23
C GLU A 294 21.49 -12.21 -1.34
N ALA A 295 21.13 -11.26 -2.22
CA ALA A 295 19.75 -10.90 -2.48
C ALA A 295 18.92 -12.06 -3.03
N ALA A 296 19.47 -12.80 -3.99
CA ALA A 296 18.77 -13.91 -4.62
C ALA A 296 18.51 -15.06 -3.63
N LEU A 297 19.49 -15.39 -2.79
CA LEU A 297 19.33 -16.40 -1.74
C LEU A 297 18.29 -15.98 -0.71
N LEU A 298 18.35 -14.73 -0.25
CA LEU A 298 17.40 -14.20 0.73
C LEU A 298 15.97 -14.12 0.18
N LEU A 299 15.79 -13.63 -1.06
CA LEU A 299 14.47 -13.50 -1.67
C LEU A 299 13.76 -14.85 -1.81
N LEU A 300 14.49 -15.88 -2.24
CA LEU A 300 13.95 -17.23 -2.38
C LEU A 300 13.72 -17.89 -1.03
N GLY A 301 14.63 -17.71 -0.06
CA GLY A 301 14.47 -18.25 1.28
C GLY A 301 13.29 -17.63 2.05
N LEU A 302 12.95 -16.36 1.77
CA LEU A 302 11.75 -15.69 2.33
C LEU A 302 10.43 -16.23 1.78
N GLN A 303 10.42 -17.05 0.73
CA GLN A 303 9.22 -17.75 0.28
C GLN A 303 8.80 -18.84 1.28
N ASP A 304 9.71 -19.26 2.17
CA ASP A 304 9.35 -20.10 3.32
C ASP A 304 8.69 -19.26 4.42
N ARG A 305 7.48 -19.68 4.83
CA ARG A 305 6.67 -18.97 5.83
C ARG A 305 7.39 -18.82 7.17
N ARG A 306 8.15 -19.82 7.64
CA ARG A 306 8.84 -19.74 8.94
C ARG A 306 9.98 -18.75 8.91
N THR A 307 10.77 -18.76 7.84
CA THR A 307 11.83 -17.77 7.61
C THR A 307 11.26 -16.36 7.59
N ARG A 308 10.16 -16.16 6.86
CA ARG A 308 9.48 -14.86 6.79
C ARG A 308 8.94 -14.42 8.15
N ASP A 309 8.32 -15.33 8.90
CA ASP A 309 7.76 -14.99 10.21
C ASP A 309 8.89 -14.60 11.19
N ARG A 310 10.09 -15.19 11.07
CA ARG A 310 11.29 -14.74 11.80
C ARG A 310 11.74 -13.35 11.36
N ALA A 311 11.78 -13.09 10.06
CA ALA A 311 12.12 -11.76 9.52
C ALA A 311 11.10 -10.67 9.95
N ALA A 312 9.84 -11.05 10.18
CA ALA A 312 8.80 -10.15 10.67
C ALA A 312 8.95 -9.79 12.16
N GLU A 313 9.84 -10.46 12.91
CA GLU A 313 10.14 -10.14 14.32
C GLU A 313 10.97 -8.83 14.47
N TRP A 314 11.52 -8.28 13.39
CA TRP A 314 12.32 -7.03 13.40
C TRP A 314 11.45 -5.78 13.22
N MET A 315 10.44 -5.62 14.07
CA MET A 315 9.42 -4.57 13.95
C MET A 315 9.47 -3.50 15.06
N GLU A 316 10.44 -3.57 15.97
CA GLU A 316 10.51 -2.75 17.18
C GLU A 316 11.92 -2.22 17.47
N GLY A 317 11.96 -1.06 18.14
CA GLY A 317 13.20 -0.44 18.63
C GLY A 317 14.18 -0.09 17.51
N ASP A 318 15.46 -0.29 17.80
CA ASP A 318 16.58 0.06 16.92
C ASP A 318 16.68 -0.82 15.66
N GLU A 319 15.78 -1.80 15.49
CA GLU A 319 15.76 -2.69 14.34
C GLU A 319 14.87 -2.17 13.20
N VAL A 320 13.93 -1.26 13.49
CA VAL A 320 12.93 -0.77 12.53
C VAL A 320 13.58 -0.15 11.30
N GLU A 321 14.47 0.83 11.48
CA GLU A 321 15.06 1.53 10.33
C GLU A 321 16.00 0.64 9.50
N PRO A 322 16.94 -0.14 10.10
CA PRO A 322 17.75 -1.08 9.33
C PRO A 322 16.92 -2.13 8.59
N ALA A 323 15.86 -2.66 9.21
CA ALA A 323 14.98 -3.64 8.59
C ALA A 323 14.20 -3.02 7.41
N LEU A 324 13.68 -1.80 7.56
CA LEU A 324 13.03 -1.08 6.46
C LEU A 324 13.96 -0.90 5.27
N ARG A 325 15.20 -0.46 5.50
CA ARG A 325 16.22 -0.29 4.45
C ARG A 325 16.52 -1.61 3.75
N LEU A 326 16.73 -2.68 4.51
CA LEU A 326 16.96 -4.02 3.99
C LEU A 326 15.81 -4.51 3.11
N TRP A 327 14.56 -4.42 3.60
CA TRP A 327 13.39 -4.91 2.87
C TRP A 327 13.07 -4.08 1.63
N ARG A 328 13.27 -2.75 1.68
CA ARG A 328 13.16 -1.89 0.49
C ARG A 328 14.18 -2.31 -0.58
N ALA A 329 15.45 -2.44 -0.22
CA ALA A 329 16.50 -2.88 -1.14
C ALA A 329 16.24 -4.28 -1.72
N LEU A 330 15.65 -5.19 -0.93
CA LEU A 330 15.27 -6.51 -1.40
C LEU A 330 14.07 -6.48 -2.34
N ALA A 331 13.05 -5.66 -2.06
CA ALA A 331 11.89 -5.48 -2.93
C ALA A 331 12.30 -4.95 -4.32
N ARG A 332 13.21 -3.97 -4.38
CA ARG A 332 13.74 -3.43 -5.65
C ARG A 332 14.51 -4.47 -6.47
N ARG A 333 15.06 -5.51 -5.84
CA ARG A 333 15.79 -6.61 -6.51
C ARG A 333 14.89 -7.71 -7.08
N CYS A 334 13.58 -7.60 -6.92
CA CYS A 334 12.62 -8.50 -7.54
C CYS A 334 12.39 -8.05 -8.99
N VAL A 335 13.10 -8.67 -9.93
CA VAL A 335 13.14 -8.26 -11.34
C VAL A 335 12.69 -9.37 -12.28
N GLY A 336 12.22 -8.98 -13.47
CA GLY A 336 11.84 -9.88 -14.54
C GLY A 336 10.77 -10.91 -14.10
N PRO A 337 10.97 -12.22 -14.34
CA PRO A 337 9.99 -13.25 -14.00
C PRO A 337 9.79 -13.44 -12.49
N TYR A 338 10.66 -12.88 -11.65
CA TYR A 338 10.57 -12.99 -10.20
C TYR A 338 9.82 -11.84 -9.54
N THR A 339 9.11 -11.00 -10.31
CA THR A 339 8.35 -9.86 -9.77
C THR A 339 7.31 -10.29 -8.73
N GLU A 340 6.63 -11.42 -8.92
CA GLU A 340 5.66 -11.97 -7.95
C GLU A 340 6.31 -12.28 -6.58
N HIS A 341 7.61 -12.61 -6.55
CA HIS A 341 8.33 -12.93 -5.31
C HIS A 341 8.53 -11.69 -4.43
N SER A 342 8.30 -10.49 -4.97
CA SER A 342 8.34 -9.22 -4.22
C SER A 342 7.24 -9.10 -3.17
N ALA A 343 6.16 -9.89 -3.26
CA ALA A 343 5.07 -9.85 -2.29
C ALA A 343 5.57 -10.05 -0.85
N ALA A 344 6.53 -10.96 -0.64
CA ALA A 344 7.12 -11.19 0.67
C ALA A 344 7.91 -9.98 1.23
N PRO A 345 8.94 -9.44 0.56
CA PRO A 345 9.67 -8.27 1.06
C PRO A 345 8.79 -7.02 1.13
N LEU A 346 7.87 -6.79 0.18
CA LEU A 346 6.94 -5.66 0.24
C LEU A 346 6.02 -5.74 1.46
N THR A 347 5.52 -6.95 1.78
CA THR A 347 4.72 -7.17 2.99
C THR A 347 5.52 -6.90 4.27
N LEU A 348 6.80 -7.31 4.31
CA LEU A 348 7.68 -7.02 5.44
C LEU A 348 7.98 -5.52 5.58
N THR A 349 8.24 -4.82 4.46
CA THR A 349 8.34 -3.36 4.46
C THR A 349 7.07 -2.73 5.01
N GLY A 350 5.91 -3.20 4.56
CA GLY A 350 4.60 -2.74 5.03
C GLY A 350 4.41 -2.91 6.54
N TRP A 351 4.72 -4.11 7.03
CA TRP A 351 4.62 -4.47 8.45
C TRP A 351 5.54 -3.64 9.36
N VAL A 352 6.82 -3.53 9.00
CA VAL A 352 7.81 -2.80 9.79
C VAL A 352 7.51 -1.30 9.75
N ALA A 353 7.07 -0.76 8.61
CA ALA A 353 6.72 0.65 8.48
C ALA A 353 5.51 0.98 9.36
N TRP A 354 4.46 0.16 9.30
CA TRP A 354 3.27 0.33 10.11
C TRP A 354 3.59 0.27 11.60
N SER A 355 4.39 -0.71 11.99
CA SER A 355 4.89 -0.86 13.36
C SER A 355 5.68 0.40 13.77
N GLY A 356 6.58 0.89 12.93
CA GLY A 356 7.36 2.12 13.17
C GLY A 356 6.54 3.42 13.17
N GLY A 357 5.24 3.37 12.90
CA GLY A 357 4.37 4.55 12.80
C GLY A 357 4.41 5.26 11.45
N ASP A 358 5.09 4.69 10.45
CA ASP A 358 5.07 5.17 9.06
C ASP A 358 3.92 4.52 8.29
N GLU A 359 2.71 5.01 8.53
CA GLU A 359 1.49 4.54 7.86
C GLU A 359 1.51 4.76 6.34
N ALA A 360 2.19 5.81 5.86
CA ALA A 360 2.24 6.13 4.43
C ALA A 360 3.06 5.06 3.68
N THR A 361 4.28 4.79 4.14
CA THR A 361 5.12 3.72 3.57
C THR A 361 4.44 2.36 3.72
N ALA A 362 3.78 2.11 4.86
CA ALA A 362 3.07 0.86 5.09
C ALA A 362 2.02 0.57 4.03
N ARG A 363 1.17 1.58 3.76
CA ARG A 363 0.10 1.49 2.77
C ARG A 363 0.65 1.20 1.39
N VAL A 364 1.59 2.01 0.91
CA VAL A 364 2.16 1.86 -0.43
C VAL A 364 2.80 0.48 -0.60
N ALA A 365 3.52 -0.01 0.40
CA ALA A 365 4.15 -1.32 0.33
C ALA A 365 3.13 -2.48 0.31
N LEU A 366 2.05 -2.40 1.10
CA LEU A 366 0.99 -3.41 1.12
C LEU A 366 0.15 -3.40 -0.16
N ASP A 367 -0.19 -2.22 -0.68
CA ASP A 367 -0.90 -2.07 -1.96
C ASP A 367 -0.07 -2.70 -3.08
N ARG A 368 1.23 -2.35 -3.17
CA ARG A 368 2.15 -2.91 -4.17
C ARG A 368 2.33 -4.43 -4.03
N ALA A 369 2.33 -4.95 -2.80
CA ALA A 369 2.41 -6.39 -2.57
C ALA A 369 1.20 -7.11 -3.17
N LEU A 370 -0.01 -6.56 -2.98
CA LEU A 370 -1.27 -7.13 -3.50
C LEU A 370 -1.44 -6.92 -5.01
N GLU A 371 -0.88 -5.86 -5.58
CA GLU A 371 -0.81 -5.70 -7.04
C GLU A 371 0.05 -6.80 -7.69
N ASN A 372 1.17 -7.16 -7.04
CA ASN A 372 2.09 -8.16 -7.56
C ASN A 372 1.63 -9.61 -7.29
N ASP A 373 0.99 -9.87 -6.15
CA ASP A 373 0.32 -11.14 -5.83
C ASP A 373 -0.97 -10.88 -5.02
N PRO A 374 -2.14 -10.86 -5.70
CA PRO A 374 -3.43 -10.61 -5.07
C PRO A 374 -3.83 -11.64 -4.00
N GLU A 375 -3.29 -12.86 -4.09
CA GLU A 375 -3.61 -13.98 -3.20
C GLU A 375 -2.61 -14.11 -2.04
N TYR A 376 -1.63 -13.21 -1.93
CA TYR A 376 -0.62 -13.27 -0.87
C TYR A 376 -1.23 -13.05 0.52
N SER A 377 -1.50 -14.16 1.20
CA SER A 377 -2.28 -14.22 2.45
C SER A 377 -1.83 -13.25 3.54
N PHE A 378 -0.53 -13.02 3.71
CA PHE A 378 -0.02 -12.14 4.74
C PHE A 378 -0.24 -10.66 4.40
N ALA A 379 -0.06 -10.26 3.13
CA ALA A 379 -0.41 -8.92 2.66
C ALA A 379 -1.91 -8.65 2.83
N ARG A 380 -2.78 -9.60 2.45
CA ARG A 380 -4.24 -9.46 2.61
C ARG A 380 -4.65 -9.25 4.06
N LEU A 381 -4.04 -10.00 4.98
CA LEU A 381 -4.31 -9.87 6.41
C LEU A 381 -3.88 -8.49 6.94
N LEU A 382 -2.63 -8.09 6.66
CA LEU A 382 -2.11 -6.81 7.14
C LEU A 382 -2.86 -5.63 6.51
N HIS A 383 -3.11 -5.67 5.20
CA HIS A 383 -3.86 -4.64 4.48
C HIS A 383 -5.28 -4.46 5.05
N ARG A 384 -5.97 -5.56 5.36
CA ARG A 384 -7.28 -5.50 6.01
C ARG A 384 -7.21 -4.85 7.40
N LEU A 385 -6.33 -5.36 8.27
CA LEU A 385 -6.21 -4.85 9.65
C LEU A 385 -5.78 -3.38 9.68
N PHE A 386 -4.90 -2.99 8.76
CA PHE A 386 -4.46 -1.62 8.56
C PHE A 386 -5.63 -0.71 8.14
N ASN A 387 -6.44 -1.12 7.15
CA ASN A 387 -7.59 -0.34 6.68
C ASN A 387 -8.76 -0.29 7.68
N GLU A 388 -8.87 -1.26 8.58
CA GLU A 388 -9.81 -1.25 9.71
C GLU A 388 -9.37 -0.28 10.83
N GLY A 389 -8.14 0.24 10.78
CA GLY A 389 -7.56 1.12 11.79
C GLY A 389 -7.25 0.39 13.09
N THR A 390 -6.85 -0.88 12.99
CA THR A 390 -6.39 -1.68 14.14
C THR A 390 -5.09 -1.08 14.71
N ASP A 391 -4.89 -1.17 16.02
CA ASP A 391 -3.61 -0.78 16.63
C ASP A 391 -2.55 -1.85 16.33
N PRO A 392 -1.39 -1.51 15.74
CA PRO A 392 -0.31 -2.47 15.49
C PRO A 392 0.21 -3.17 16.76
N GLU A 393 0.03 -2.60 17.95
CA GLU A 393 0.43 -3.24 19.22
C GLU A 393 -0.28 -4.59 19.47
N LEU A 394 -1.50 -4.77 18.94
CA LEU A 394 -2.21 -6.05 19.07
C LEU A 394 -1.47 -7.17 18.34
N LEU A 395 -0.98 -6.88 17.13
CA LEU A 395 -0.21 -7.83 16.34
C LEU A 395 1.19 -8.02 16.91
N ARG A 396 1.85 -6.94 17.34
CA ARG A 396 3.14 -7.01 18.04
C ARG A 396 3.09 -7.92 19.27
N GLY A 397 2.05 -7.77 20.09
CA GLY A 397 1.82 -8.63 21.25
C GLY A 397 1.65 -10.11 20.88
N CYS A 398 1.02 -10.42 19.73
CA CYS A 398 0.92 -11.79 19.23
C CYS A 398 2.29 -12.33 18.79
N MET A 399 3.05 -11.54 18.03
CA MET A 399 4.37 -11.92 17.53
C MET A 399 5.37 -12.15 18.68
N ARG A 400 5.34 -11.30 19.71
CA ARG A 400 6.17 -11.47 20.93
C ARG A 400 5.90 -12.81 21.63
N LYS A 401 4.62 -13.16 21.83
CA LYS A 401 4.23 -14.44 22.45
C LYS A 401 4.71 -15.64 21.64
N GLU A 402 4.60 -15.54 20.32
CA GLU A 402 5.05 -16.60 19.42
C GLU A 402 6.58 -16.76 19.45
N GLN A 403 7.32 -15.63 19.47
CA GLN A 403 8.77 -15.61 19.62
C GLN A 403 9.22 -16.22 20.96
N GLU A 404 8.56 -15.86 22.06
CA GLU A 404 8.84 -16.41 23.39
C GLU A 404 8.59 -17.93 23.46
N ALA A 405 7.45 -18.39 22.93
CA ALA A 405 7.11 -19.81 22.88
C ALA A 405 8.14 -20.60 22.06
N ARG A 406 8.58 -20.06 20.91
CA ARG A 406 9.64 -20.67 20.10
C ARG A 406 10.98 -20.73 20.84
N ARG A 407 11.43 -19.63 21.43
CA ARG A 407 12.68 -19.58 22.21
C ARG A 407 12.66 -20.54 23.39
N ALA A 408 11.49 -20.80 23.97
CA ALA A 408 11.33 -21.80 25.03
C ALA A 408 11.52 -23.23 24.51
N LEU A 409 10.96 -23.56 23.33
CA LEU A 409 11.13 -24.86 22.68
C LEU A 409 12.60 -25.10 22.26
N GLU A 410 13.26 -24.12 21.65
CA GLU A 410 14.67 -24.20 21.25
C GLU A 410 15.62 -24.41 22.44
N LYS A 411 15.28 -23.86 23.62
CA LYS A 411 16.04 -24.09 24.85
C LYS A 411 15.81 -25.48 25.44
N GLN A 412 14.65 -26.10 25.21
CA GLN A 412 14.35 -27.46 25.67
C GLN A 412 15.00 -28.53 24.78
N ASP A 413 15.16 -28.26 23.47
CA ASP A 413 15.82 -29.17 22.52
C ASP A 413 17.36 -29.11 22.57
N ARG A 414 17.97 -28.16 23.31
CA ARG A 414 19.41 -28.22 23.61
C ARG A 414 19.64 -29.27 24.68
N PRO A 415 20.30 -30.42 24.38
CA PRO A 415 20.53 -31.45 25.38
C PRO A 415 21.36 -30.86 26.52
N ASN A 416 20.86 -30.99 27.75
CA ASN A 416 21.58 -30.66 28.98
C ASN A 416 22.99 -31.25 28.88
N GLY A 417 23.99 -30.38 28.94
CA GLY A 417 25.39 -30.74 28.85
C GLY A 417 25.70 -31.92 29.76
N VAL A 418 26.29 -32.96 29.18
CA VAL A 418 26.84 -34.10 29.92
C VAL A 418 27.70 -33.55 31.05
N PRO A 419 27.44 -33.89 32.33
CA PRO A 419 28.28 -33.44 33.42
C PRO A 419 29.68 -34.00 33.17
N ARG A 420 30.66 -33.11 33.05
CA ARG A 420 32.08 -33.50 33.07
C ARG A 420 32.36 -34.15 34.42
N SER A 421 32.34 -35.48 34.43
CA SER A 421 32.80 -36.28 35.55
C SER A 421 34.33 -36.21 35.63
N GLY A 422 34.80 -35.32 36.49
CA GLY A 422 35.92 -35.56 37.41
C GLY A 422 37.36 -35.57 36.84
N PRO A 423 38.33 -35.29 37.72
CA PRO A 423 39.71 -34.88 37.40
C PRO A 423 40.66 -35.98 36.92
#